data_AF-A0A832U533-F1
#
_entry.id   AF-A0A832U533-F1
#
_cell.length_a   1.000
_cell.length_b   1.000
_cell.length_c   1.000
_cell.angle_alpha   90.00
_cell.angle_beta   90.00
_cell.angle_gamma   90.00
#
_symmetry.space_group_name_H-M   'P 1'
#
loop_
_entity.id
_entity.type
_entity.pdbx_description
1 polymer ?
#
loop_
_entity_poly.entity_id
_entity_poly.type
_entity_poly.pdbx_seq_one_letter_code
_entity_poly.pdbx_strand_id
1 'polypeptide(L)'
;MSRWKAKHDKEHYYKLAKKQNYRSRASYKLKQLDKKYGLIKPDYNVVDLGAAPGGWSQVVAEIIGEEGAGQIISVDLEYIKPIDHEAYTGVKGDFTSEDVQNTIIELIDGKADLILSDAS
;
A
#
# COMPACT_ATOMS: atom_id res chain seq x y z
N MET A 1 4.10 -22.08 -16.58
CA MET A 1 3.36 -21.07 -17.39
C MET A 1 4.31 -20.45 -18.41
N SER A 2 3.91 -20.26 -19.67
CA SER A 2 4.82 -19.71 -20.71
C SER A 2 5.09 -18.22 -20.48
N ARG A 3 6.32 -17.77 -20.76
CA ARG A 3 6.76 -16.36 -20.63
C ARG A 3 5.85 -15.38 -21.39
N TRP A 4 5.21 -15.83 -22.46
CA TRP A 4 4.29 -15.03 -23.28
C TRP A 4 3.00 -14.68 -22.53
N LYS A 5 2.40 -15.64 -21.81
CA LYS A 5 1.18 -15.39 -21.02
C LYS A 5 1.43 -14.39 -19.88
N ALA A 6 2.52 -14.58 -19.13
CA ALA A 6 2.91 -13.67 -18.06
C ALA A 6 3.21 -12.24 -18.56
N LYS A 7 3.76 -12.09 -19.77
CA LYS A 7 3.97 -10.77 -20.39
C LYS A 7 2.65 -10.10 -20.76
N HIS A 8 1.75 -10.84 -21.40
CA HIS A 8 0.41 -10.35 -21.74
C HIS A 8 -0.38 -9.90 -20.49
N ASP A 9 -0.34 -10.69 -19.42
CA ASP A 9 -1.00 -10.37 -18.16
C ASP A 9 -0.41 -9.10 -17.53
N LYS A 10 0.92 -8.95 -17.55
CA LYS A 10 1.60 -7.72 -17.10
C LYS A 10 1.14 -6.48 -17.86
N GLU A 11 1.04 -6.56 -19.18
CA GLU A 11 0.57 -5.45 -20.03
C GLU A 11 -0.89 -5.11 -19.78
N HIS A 12 -1.75 -6.12 -19.59
CA HIS A 12 -3.16 -5.92 -19.28
C HIS A 12 -3.35 -5.11 -17.98
N TYR A 13 -2.76 -5.56 -16.88
CA TYR A 13 -2.90 -4.87 -15.59
C TYR A 13 -2.21 -3.51 -15.55
N TYR A 14 -1.13 -3.32 -16.31
CA TYR A 14 -0.53 -2.00 -16.45
C TYR A 14 -1.48 -1.00 -17.11
N LYS A 15 -2.12 -1.38 -18.22
CA LYS A 15 -3.12 -0.54 -18.89
C LYS A 15 -4.32 -0.27 -17.99
N LEU A 16 -4.77 -1.28 -17.26
CA LEU A 16 -5.90 -1.17 -16.35
C LEU A 16 -5.60 -0.26 -15.15
N ALA A 17 -4.39 -0.35 -14.57
CA ALA A 17 -3.92 0.53 -13.51
C ALA A 17 -3.94 2.00 -13.96
N LYS A 18 -3.37 2.29 -15.14
CA LYS A 18 -3.43 3.64 -15.72
C LYS A 18 -4.86 4.13 -15.93
N LYS A 19 -5.75 3.28 -16.47
CA LYS A 19 -7.16 3.64 -16.70
C LYS A 19 -7.89 3.99 -15.40
N GLN A 20 -7.53 3.36 -14.29
CA GLN A 20 -8.12 3.58 -12.96
C GLN A 20 -7.27 4.50 -12.07
N ASN A 21 -6.27 5.20 -12.63
CA ASN A 21 -5.36 6.09 -11.90
C ASN A 21 -4.60 5.43 -10.72
N TYR A 22 -4.39 4.12 -10.76
CA TYR A 22 -3.45 3.46 -9.87
C TYR A 22 -2.01 3.68 -10.32
N ARG A 23 -1.13 3.91 -9.35
CA ARG A 23 0.30 4.17 -9.56
C ARG A 23 1.09 2.92 -9.92
N SER A 24 0.56 1.74 -9.63
CA SER A 24 1.20 0.46 -9.95
C SER A 24 0.18 -0.59 -10.33
N ARG A 25 0.60 -1.53 -11.20
CA ARG A 25 -0.17 -2.76 -11.45
C ARG A 25 -0.27 -3.65 -10.20
N ALA A 26 0.62 -3.45 -9.22
CA ALA A 26 0.62 -4.18 -7.96
C ALA A 26 -0.68 -3.96 -7.18
N SER A 27 -1.36 -2.82 -7.34
CA SER A 27 -2.67 -2.54 -6.74
C SER A 27 -3.68 -3.68 -6.98
N TYR A 28 -3.66 -4.30 -8.17
CA TYR A 28 -4.53 -5.43 -8.47
C TYR A 28 -4.20 -6.69 -7.68
N LYS A 29 -2.92 -6.91 -7.31
CA LYS A 29 -2.55 -8.02 -6.44
C LYS A 29 -3.23 -7.86 -5.08
N LEU A 30 -3.11 -6.67 -4.48
CA LEU A 30 -3.71 -6.40 -3.17
C LEU A 30 -5.24 -6.45 -3.23
N LYS A 31 -5.87 -5.85 -4.25
CA LYS A 31 -7.33 -5.96 -4.44
C LYS A 31 -7.81 -7.41 -4.57
N GLN A 32 -7.04 -8.27 -5.22
CA GLN A 32 -7.36 -9.70 -5.34
C GLN A 32 -7.18 -10.46 -4.02
N LEU A 33 -6.11 -10.15 -3.27
CA LEU A 33 -5.86 -10.72 -1.95
C LEU A 33 -6.96 -10.31 -0.97
N ASP A 34 -7.26 -9.02 -0.91
CA ASP A 34 -8.29 -8.49 -0.03
C ASP A 34 -9.68 -9.04 -0.37
N LYS A 35 -10.05 -9.07 -1.67
CA LYS A 35 -11.31 -9.72 -2.10
C LYS A 35 -11.42 -11.18 -1.66
N LYS A 36 -10.30 -11.90 -1.58
CA LYS A 36 -10.28 -13.33 -1.23
C LYS A 36 -10.30 -13.55 0.29
N TYR A 37 -9.63 -12.69 1.06
CA TYR A 37 -9.35 -12.95 2.48
C TYR A 37 -9.94 -11.90 3.44
N GLY A 38 -10.46 -10.78 2.95
CA GLY A 38 -10.97 -9.67 3.76
C GLY A 38 -9.92 -9.12 4.71
N LEU A 39 -8.78 -8.71 4.16
CA LEU A 39 -7.58 -8.35 4.94
C LEU A 39 -7.71 -6.95 5.56
N ILE A 40 -8.28 -6.02 4.81
CA ILE A 40 -8.31 -4.59 5.15
C ILE A 40 -9.73 -4.24 5.63
N LYS A 41 -9.82 -3.45 6.70
CA LYS A 41 -11.07 -2.91 7.22
C LYS A 41 -10.99 -1.40 7.39
N PRO A 42 -12.14 -0.70 7.44
CA PRO A 42 -12.15 0.75 7.53
C PRO A 42 -11.46 1.36 8.76
N ASP A 43 -11.39 0.60 9.85
CA ASP A 43 -10.85 0.99 11.14
C ASP A 43 -9.41 0.50 11.39
N TYR A 44 -8.77 -0.12 10.40
CA TYR A 44 -7.44 -0.72 10.59
C TYR A 44 -6.32 0.30 10.43
N ASN A 45 -5.37 0.24 11.36
CA ASN A 45 -4.08 0.88 11.20
C ASN A 45 -3.17 -0.01 10.35
N VAL A 46 -2.84 0.45 9.14
CA VAL A 46 -2.12 -0.30 8.13
C VAL A 46 -0.73 0.30 7.91
N VAL A 47 0.29 -0.56 7.98
CA VAL A 47 1.68 -0.21 7.61
C VAL A 47 2.02 -0.88 6.28
N ASP A 48 2.43 -0.09 5.27
CA ASP A 48 2.82 -0.56 3.94
C ASP A 48 4.34 -0.40 3.75
N LEU A 49 5.08 -1.50 3.76
CA LEU A 49 6.55 -1.54 3.71
C LEU A 49 7.05 -1.82 2.30
N GLY A 50 7.96 -0.97 1.80
CA GLY A 50 8.40 -1.00 0.40
C GLY A 50 7.30 -0.46 -0.52
N ALA A 51 6.66 0.63 -0.09
CA ALA A 51 5.41 1.08 -0.67
C ALA A 51 5.56 1.83 -1.99
N ALA A 52 6.73 2.33 -2.38
CA ALA A 52 6.88 3.14 -3.60
C ALA A 52 6.45 2.35 -4.85
N PRO A 53 5.62 2.91 -5.75
CA PRO A 53 5.18 4.31 -5.84
C PRO A 53 3.88 4.68 -5.07
N GLY A 54 3.38 3.80 -4.21
CA GLY A 54 2.18 3.98 -3.38
C GLY A 54 0.96 3.21 -3.89
N GLY A 55 1.15 2.19 -4.73
CA GLY A 55 0.04 1.50 -5.39
C GLY A 55 -0.83 0.68 -4.43
N TRP A 56 -0.24 0.06 -3.41
CA TRP A 56 -0.99 -0.67 -2.37
C TRP A 56 -1.62 0.29 -1.38
N SER A 57 -0.89 1.33 -0.97
CA SER A 57 -1.42 2.39 -0.12
C SER A 57 -2.66 3.08 -0.73
N GLN A 58 -2.76 3.21 -2.07
CA GLN A 58 -3.98 3.70 -2.75
C GLN A 58 -5.18 2.78 -2.53
N VAL A 59 -4.95 1.46 -2.59
CA VAL A 59 -6.02 0.47 -2.37
C VAL A 59 -6.47 0.49 -0.91
N VAL A 60 -5.53 0.64 0.03
CA VAL A 60 -5.85 0.77 1.45
C VAL A 60 -6.70 2.02 1.69
N ALA A 61 -6.31 3.17 1.13
CA ALA A 61 -7.05 4.42 1.25
C ALA A 61 -8.48 4.32 0.72
N GLU A 62 -8.69 3.64 -0.42
CA GLU A 62 -10.04 3.39 -0.94
C GLU A 62 -10.92 2.54 -0.01
N ILE A 63 -10.33 1.61 0.74
CA ILE A 63 -11.07 0.71 1.65
C ILE A 63 -11.32 1.37 3.00
N ILE A 64 -10.37 2.17 3.49
CA ILE A 64 -10.55 2.98 4.70
C ILE A 64 -11.65 4.01 4.48
N GLY A 65 -11.58 4.75 3.38
CA GLY A 65 -12.58 5.77 3.03
C GLY A 65 -12.59 6.94 4.02
N GLU A 66 -13.41 7.94 3.70
CA GLU A 66 -13.45 9.22 4.45
C GLU A 66 -14.02 9.08 5.87
N GLU A 67 -14.84 8.07 6.13
CA GLU A 67 -15.43 7.82 7.46
C GLU A 67 -14.64 6.81 8.29
N GLY A 68 -13.59 6.21 7.72
CA GLY A 68 -12.75 5.23 8.39
C GLY A 68 -11.87 5.88 9.46
N ALA A 69 -11.70 5.19 10.58
CA ALA A 69 -10.86 5.66 11.68
C ALA A 69 -9.41 5.13 11.61
N GLY A 70 -9.09 4.30 10.60
CA GLY A 70 -7.78 3.69 10.44
C GLY A 70 -6.72 4.66 9.90
N GLN A 71 -5.45 4.34 10.12
CA GLN A 71 -4.31 5.08 9.60
C GLN A 71 -3.56 4.31 8.50
N ILE A 72 -2.87 5.03 7.62
CA ILE A 72 -2.04 4.44 6.56
C ILE A 72 -0.64 5.01 6.67
N ILE A 73 0.32 4.19 7.09
CA ILE A 73 1.73 4.56 7.18
C ILE A 73 2.50 3.81 6.10
N SER A 74 2.98 4.54 5.11
CA SER A 74 3.73 3.96 3.99
C SER A 74 5.20 4.31 4.09
N VAL A 75 6.05 3.29 4.00
CA VAL A 75 7.50 3.42 4.22
C VAL A 75 8.24 2.89 2.99
N ASP A 76 9.16 3.68 2.48
CA ASP A 76 10.05 3.27 1.39
C ASP A 76 11.36 4.07 1.40
N LEU A 77 12.42 3.53 0.79
CA LEU A 77 13.67 4.27 0.55
C LEU A 77 13.44 5.42 -0.43
N GLU A 78 12.53 5.25 -1.38
CA GLU A 78 12.17 6.24 -2.38
C GLU A 78 11.04 7.16 -1.90
N TYR A 79 11.00 8.38 -2.46
CA TYR A 79 9.91 9.29 -2.15
C TYR A 79 8.58 8.78 -2.72
N ILE A 80 7.58 8.63 -1.85
CA ILE A 80 6.21 8.31 -2.24
C ILE A 80 5.44 9.62 -2.35
N LYS A 81 4.91 9.92 -3.54
CA LYS A 81 3.99 11.06 -3.70
C LYS A 81 2.82 10.92 -2.71
N PRO A 82 2.40 11.95 -1.98
CA PRO A 82 1.27 11.85 -1.06
C PRO A 82 0.02 11.29 -1.73
N ILE A 83 -0.71 10.45 -1.01
CA ILE A 83 -2.05 10.01 -1.41
C ILE A 83 -3.03 11.03 -0.87
N ASP A 84 -4.04 11.36 -1.68
CA ASP A 84 -5.07 12.32 -1.33
C ASP A 84 -6.09 11.67 -0.38
N HIS A 85 -5.68 11.51 0.88
CA HIS A 85 -6.47 10.93 1.95
C HIS A 85 -5.91 11.42 3.30
N GLU A 86 -6.78 11.84 4.22
CA GLU A 86 -6.35 12.44 5.50
C GLU A 86 -5.60 11.45 6.40
N ALA A 87 -5.98 10.17 6.37
CA ALA A 87 -5.31 9.11 7.12
C ALA A 87 -3.92 8.72 6.60
N TYR A 88 -3.45 9.28 5.47
CA TYR A 88 -2.20 8.85 4.84
C TYR A 88 -0.99 9.64 5.35
N THR A 89 0.03 8.91 5.80
CA THR A 89 1.36 9.44 6.11
C THR A 89 2.43 8.65 5.36
N GLY A 90 3.30 9.36 4.64
CA GLY A 90 4.45 8.77 3.95
C GLY A 90 5.76 9.04 4.70
N VAL A 91 6.54 7.99 4.93
CA VAL A 91 7.86 8.05 5.56
C VAL A 91 8.91 7.59 4.55
N LYS A 92 9.93 8.43 4.32
CA LYS A 92 11.08 8.06 3.50
C LYS A 92 12.19 7.53 4.39
N GLY A 93 12.55 6.26 4.26
CA GLY A 93 13.61 5.65 5.04
C GLY A 93 13.70 4.14 4.89
N ASP A 94 14.77 3.58 5.45
CA ASP A 94 14.95 2.14 5.55
C ASP A 94 14.13 1.58 6.72
N PHE A 95 13.09 0.80 6.43
CA PHE A 95 12.24 0.19 7.46
C PHE A 95 12.97 -0.81 8.36
N THR A 96 14.19 -1.23 8.01
CA THR A 96 15.03 -2.08 8.86
C THR A 96 15.83 -1.29 9.90
N SER A 97 15.91 0.04 9.76
CA SER A 97 16.59 0.91 10.72
C SER A 97 15.73 1.19 11.95
N GLU A 98 16.35 1.23 13.13
CA GLU A 98 15.67 1.51 14.40
C GLU A 98 14.97 2.88 14.39
N ASP A 99 15.61 3.91 13.82
CA ASP A 99 15.04 5.26 13.74
C ASP A 99 13.72 5.29 12.97
N VAL A 100 13.64 4.58 11.84
CA VAL A 100 12.40 4.49 11.04
C VAL A 100 11.36 3.63 11.75
N GLN A 101 11.76 2.54 12.41
CA GLN A 101 10.84 1.73 13.20
C GLN A 101 10.22 2.53 14.35
N ASN A 102 11.02 3.31 15.07
CA ASN A 102 10.54 4.21 16.11
C ASN A 102 9.59 5.26 15.55
N THR A 103 9.92 5.84 14.39
CA THR A 103 9.03 6.79 13.70
C THR A 103 7.67 6.16 13.36
N ILE A 104 7.64 4.92 12.86
CA ILE A 104 6.39 4.21 12.55
C ILE A 104 5.57 3.97 13.82
N ILE A 105 6.24 3.55 14.91
CA ILE A 105 5.58 3.28 16.20
C ILE A 105 5.00 4.56 16.81
N GLU A 106 5.69 5.69 16.70
CA GLU A 106 5.19 6.99 17.16
C GLU A 106 4.01 7.47 16.32
N LEU A 107 4.08 7.33 14.99
CA LEU A 107 3.01 7.77 14.09
C LEU A 107 1.72 6.97 14.27
N ILE A 108 1.84 5.65 14.51
CA ILE A 108 0.68 4.78 14.64
C ILE A 108 -0.05 4.94 15.98
N ASP A 109 0.63 5.53 16.96
CA ASP A 109 0.14 5.78 18.34
C ASP A 109 -0.64 4.58 18.92
N GLY A 110 -0.07 3.38 18.78
CA GLY A 110 -0.78 2.14 19.06
C GLY A 110 -0.18 0.93 18.37
N LYS A 111 -1.05 0.07 17.83
CA LYS A 111 -0.66 -1.18 17.17
C LYS A 111 -1.10 -1.17 15.71
N ALA A 112 -0.26 -1.71 14.84
CA ALA A 112 -0.67 -2.06 13.48
C ALA A 112 -1.60 -3.28 13.50
N ASP A 113 -2.77 -3.13 12.87
CA ASP A 113 -3.70 -4.24 12.64
C ASP A 113 -3.28 -5.08 11.45
N LEU A 114 -2.62 -4.45 10.47
CA LEU A 114 -2.14 -5.09 9.26
C LEU A 114 -0.80 -4.49 8.82
N ILE A 115 0.17 -5.36 8.56
CA ILE A 115 1.43 -4.99 7.91
C ILE A 115 1.44 -5.63 6.51
N LEU A 116 1.64 -4.81 5.50
CA LEU A 116 1.75 -5.19 4.11
C LEU A 116 3.18 -5.00 3.61
N SER A 117 3.62 -5.85 2.68
CA SER A 117 4.86 -5.62 1.94
C SER A 117 4.82 -6.27 0.57
N ASP A 118 5.20 -5.51 -0.47
CA ASP A 118 5.55 -6.00 -1.82
C ASP A 118 7.03 -5.66 -2.14
N ALA A 119 7.85 -5.44 -1.10
CA ALA A 119 9.29 -5.22 -1.23
C ALA A 119 9.97 -6.45 -1.83
N SER A 120 11.00 -6.21 -2.64
CA SER A 120 11.71 -7.25 -3.41
C SER A 120 13.20 -7.28 -3.10
#